data_AF-A0A4Z2EIF6-F1
#
_entry.id   AF-A0A4Z2EIF6-F1
#
_cell.length_a   1.000
_cell.length_b   1.000
_cell.length_c   1.000
_cell.angle_alpha   90.00
_cell.angle_beta   90.00
_cell.angle_gamma   90.00
#
_symmetry.space_group_name_H-M   'P 1'
#
loop_
_entity.id
_entity.type
_entity.pdbx_description
1 polymer ?
#
loop_
_entity_poly.entity_id
_entity_poly.type
_entity_poly.pdbx_seq_one_letter_code
_entity_poly.pdbx_strand_id
1 'polypeptide(L)' 'MMQWIRSQRPGESGINIITADFVELGEFISAVITLNYHLDDEDDDYAT' A
#
# COMPACT_ATOMS: atom_id res chain seq x y z
N MET A 1 5.20 -14.02 -1.67
CA MET A 1 6.23 -13.44 -2.57
C MET A 1 6.35 -11.90 -2.50
N MET A 2 5.36 -11.18 -1.94
CA MET A 2 5.31 -9.71 -1.96
C MET A 2 5.40 -9.03 -0.58
N GLN A 3 6.20 -9.59 0.34
CA GLN A 3 6.38 -9.00 1.68
C GLN A 3 6.99 -7.60 1.63
N TRP A 4 7.83 -7.33 0.62
CA TRP A 4 8.45 -6.02 0.42
C TRP A 4 7.44 -4.90 0.10
N ILE A 5 6.40 -5.18 -0.70
CA ILE A 5 5.30 -4.24 -0.97
C ILE A 5 4.48 -4.02 0.31
N ARG A 6 4.08 -5.12 0.98
CA ARG A 6 3.24 -5.06 2.19
C ARG A 6 3.91 -4.38 3.38
N SER A 7 5.24 -4.31 3.38
CA SER A 7 6.03 -3.60 4.40
C SER A 7 6.22 -2.11 4.11
N GLN A 8 5.79 -1.60 2.95
CA GLN A 8 5.89 -0.17 2.64
C GLN A 8 4.85 0.60 3.45
N ARG A 9 5.24 1.78 3.96
CA ARG A 9 4.29 2.73 4.55
C ARG A 9 3.83 3.71 3.48
N PRO A 10 2.53 4.05 3.42
CA PRO A 10 2.07 5.12 2.56
C PRO A 10 2.67 6.47 2.96
N GLY A 11 2.92 7.35 1.98
CA GLY A 11 3.27 8.74 2.26
C GLY A 11 2.08 9.56 2.78
N GLU A 12 2.33 10.72 3.41
CA GLU A 12 1.34 11.66 3.99
C GLU A 12 0.19 12.10 3.05
N SER A 13 0.23 11.77 1.77
CA SER A 13 -0.83 12.09 0.80
C SER A 13 -1.28 10.89 -0.03
N GLY A 14 -0.94 9.66 0.37
CA GLY A 14 -1.45 8.43 -0.25
C GLY A 14 -1.07 8.12 -1.66
N ILE A 15 -0.04 8.78 -2.19
CA ILE A 15 0.46 8.47 -3.51
C ILE A 15 1.76 7.67 -3.38
N ASN A 16 1.63 6.35 -3.36
CA ASN A 16 2.76 5.44 -3.55
C ASN A 16 2.88 5.05 -5.03
N ILE A 17 3.95 5.50 -5.70
CA ILE A 17 4.29 5.07 -7.06
C ILE A 17 5.19 3.85 -6.95
N ILE A 18 4.74 2.71 -7.49
CA ILE A 18 5.47 1.44 -7.46
C ILE A 18 5.78 1.01 -8.89
N THR A 19 7.07 0.93 -9.21
CA THR A 19 7.58 0.40 -10.48
C THR A 19 8.16 -0.99 -10.24
N ALA A 20 7.64 -2.01 -10.92
CA ALA A 20 8.11 -3.39 -10.79
C ALA A 20 7.99 -4.16 -12.10
N ASP A 21 8.99 -5.01 -12.39
CA ASP A 21 9.03 -5.89 -13.56
C ASP A 21 8.78 -7.36 -13.15
N PHE A 22 8.20 -8.15 -14.06
CA PHE A 22 7.93 -9.58 -13.89
C PHE A 22 7.08 -9.95 -12.65
N VAL A 23 6.09 -9.12 -12.32
CA VAL A 23 5.16 -9.39 -11.22
C VAL A 23 3.93 -10.18 -11.67
N GLU A 24 3.37 -10.97 -10.74
CA GLU A 24 2.06 -11.60 -10.92
C GLU A 24 0.96 -10.56 -10.73
N LEU A 25 0.30 -10.18 -11.83
CA LEU A 25 -0.57 -9.00 -11.91
C LEU A 25 -1.66 -8.96 -10.83
N GLY A 26 -2.32 -10.10 -10.56
CA GLY A 26 -3.41 -10.18 -9.59
C GLY A 26 -2.94 -9.87 -8.17
N GLU A 27 -1.93 -10.60 -7.69
CA GLU A 27 -1.39 -10.40 -6.34
C GLU A 27 -0.74 -9.01 -6.18
N PHE A 28 -0.08 -8.51 -7.23
CA PHE A 28 0.57 -7.21 -7.23
C PHE A 28 -0.44 -6.07 -7.06
N ILE A 29 -1.46 -6.02 -7.92
CA ILE A 29 -2.47 -4.95 -7.89
C ILE A 29 -3.23 -4.95 -6.55
N SER A 30 -3.61 -6.13 -6.04
CA SER A 30 -4.25 -6.21 -4.72
C SER A 30 -3.36 -5.67 -3.60
N ALA A 31 -2.06 -5.99 -3.59
CA ALA A 31 -1.14 -5.51 -2.56
C ALA A 31 -0.96 -3.98 -2.60
N VAL A 32 -0.87 -3.38 -3.80
CA VAL A 32 -0.75 -1.93 -3.97
C VAL A 32 -2.02 -1.22 -3.52
N ILE A 33 -3.20 -1.74 -3.89
CA ILE A 33 -4.49 -1.17 -3.49
C ILE A 33 -4.66 -1.20 -1.98
N THR A 34 -4.38 -2.34 -1.32
CA THR A 34 -4.46 -2.46 0.14
C THR A 34 -3.57 -1.44 0.85
N LEU A 35 -2.41 -1.15 0.29
CA LEU A 35 -1.51 -0.17 0.86
C LEU A 35 -2.12 1.23 0.96
N ASN A 36 -2.91 1.65 -0.03
CA ASN A 36 -3.58 2.95 0.00
C ASN A 36 -4.73 3.01 1.00
N TYR A 37 -5.38 1.88 1.32
CA TYR A 37 -6.44 1.84 2.34
C TYR A 37 -5.89 1.97 3.77
N HIS A 38 -4.63 1.62 4.02
CA HIS A 38 -4.02 1.81 5.34
C HIS A 38 -3.81 3.27 5.75
N LEU A 39 -4.02 4.23 4.84
CA LEU A 39 -4.08 5.65 5.21
C LEU A 39 -5.38 6.03 5.89
N ASP A 40 -6.50 5.46 5.44
CA ASP A 40 -7.81 5.75 6.04
C ASP A 40 -7.88 5.21 7.48
N ASP A 41 -7.17 4.10 7.77
CA ASP A 41 -7.14 3.49 9.11
C ASP A 41 -6.23 4.26 10.11
N GLU A 42 -5.16 4.93 9.67
CA GLU A 42 -4.28 5.72 10.56
C GLU A 42 -4.89 7.09 10.92
N ASP A 43 -5.69 7.70 10.04
CA ASP A 43 -6.35 8.99 10.33
C ASP A 43 -7.49 8.86 11.37
N ASP A 44 -8.12 7.69 11.51
CA ASP A 44 -9.15 7.43 12.54
C ASP A 44 -8.57 7.15 13.94
N ASP A 45 -7.31 6.69 14.06
CA ASP A 45 -6.68 6.40 15.37
C ASP A 45 -6.22 7.66 16.12
N TYR A 46 -6.00 8.78 15.42
CA TYR A 46 -5.74 10.09 16.03
C TYR A 46 -7.00 10.88 16.40
N ALA A 47 -8.19 10.35 16.15
CA ALA A 47 -9.48 10.99 16.44
C ALA A 47 -10.09 10.60 17.81
N THR A 48 -9.33 9.96 18.71
CA THR A 48 -9.77 9.61 20.09
C THR A 48 -9.10 10.46 21.17
#